data_AF-A0A3N0Y0L9-F1
#
_entry.id   AF-A0A3N0Y0L9-F1
#
_cell.length_a   1.000
_cell.length_b   1.000
_cell.length_c   1.000
_cell.angle_alpha   90.00
_cell.angle_beta   90.00
_cell.angle_gamma   90.00
#
_symmetry.space_group_name_H-M   'P 1'
#
loop_
_entity.id
_entity.type
_entity.pdbx_description
1 polymer ?
#
loop_
_entity_poly.entity_id
_entity_poly.type
_entity_poly.pdbx_seq_one_letter_code
_entity_poly.pdbx_strand_id
1 'polypeptide(L)'
;MKERFGECNCVLMDALRSLDPEDSTFLDVSKVKPLLDLTNTPIVESEYTVAHQILSVQMKDSFPADGGPGTVSDELTEAGLIQKYFSEGHTYDVILDFLRTKHNIFLSLSTLKRRLRNAGLTRRTDYTPIGTVDAAITHELTGSDQLLGYVALWQTLRQKNFMTVKRDDLMHAIYRLDPSGVQLRHRHRFVRRGYFTAGPNQVWHVDGYDKLKTFGVAISGCIDGFSRKVM
;
A
#
# COMPACT_ATOMS: atom_id res chain seq x y z
N MET A 1 17.69 -33.49 -10.49
CA MET A 1 18.19 -32.28 -11.18
C MET A 1 18.84 -32.58 -12.54
N LYS A 2 19.38 -33.79 -12.74
CA LYS A 2 20.01 -34.23 -14.01
C LYS A 2 19.11 -34.25 -15.25
N GLU A 3 17.78 -34.29 -15.08
CA GLU A 3 16.84 -34.35 -16.22
C GLU A 3 16.50 -32.98 -16.83
N ARG A 4 16.90 -31.87 -16.18
CA ARG A 4 16.44 -30.51 -16.54
C ARG A 4 17.51 -29.65 -17.23
N PHE A 5 18.78 -30.00 -17.11
CA PHE A 5 19.90 -29.24 -17.65
C PHE A 5 20.81 -30.17 -18.46
N GLY A 6 21.44 -29.65 -19.51
CA GLY A 6 22.45 -30.39 -20.27
C GLY A 6 23.63 -30.83 -19.40
N GLU A 7 24.39 -31.82 -19.86
CA GLU A 7 25.46 -32.47 -19.08
C GLU A 7 26.49 -31.48 -18.53
N CYS A 8 26.98 -30.54 -19.35
CA CYS A 8 27.91 -29.49 -18.92
C CYS A 8 27.33 -28.60 -17.80
N ASN A 9 26.06 -28.21 -17.91
CA ASN A 9 25.40 -27.38 -16.90
C ASN A 9 25.19 -28.14 -15.59
N CYS A 10 24.91 -29.45 -15.65
CA CYS A 10 24.83 -30.28 -14.45
C CYS A 10 26.17 -30.35 -13.72
N VAL A 11 27.27 -30.52 -14.47
CA VAL A 11 28.63 -30.59 -13.91
C VAL A 11 29.01 -29.26 -13.22
N LEU A 12 28.72 -28.12 -13.83
CA LEU A 12 29.01 -26.80 -13.23
C LEU A 12 28.14 -26.53 -11.99
N MET A 13 26.88 -26.96 -11.99
CA MET A 13 26.00 -26.80 -10.84
C MET A 13 26.42 -27.69 -9.67
N ASP A 14 26.86 -28.92 -9.94
CA ASP A 14 27.42 -29.80 -8.90
C ASP A 14 28.77 -29.28 -8.39
N ALA A 15 29.58 -28.64 -9.25
CA ALA A 15 30.80 -27.96 -8.84
C ALA A 15 30.53 -26.74 -7.94
N LEU A 16 29.51 -25.94 -8.24
CA LEU A 16 29.10 -24.81 -7.39
C LEU A 16 28.62 -25.28 -6.02
N ARG A 17 27.88 -26.39 -5.95
CA ARG A 17 27.46 -26.99 -4.67
C ARG A 17 28.63 -27.47 -3.82
N SER A 18 29.70 -27.96 -4.43
CA SER A 18 30.91 -28.33 -3.69
C SER A 18 31.66 -27.14 -3.08
N LEU A 19 31.24 -25.90 -3.33
CA LEU A 19 31.73 -24.71 -2.61
C LEU A 19 30.84 -24.31 -1.43
N ASP A 20 29.69 -24.99 -1.23
CA ASP A 20 28.83 -24.77 -0.07
C ASP A 20 29.34 -25.59 1.13
N PRO A 21 29.50 -24.98 2.32
CA PRO A 21 30.07 -25.64 3.51
C PRO A 21 29.15 -26.70 4.12
N GLU A 22 27.86 -26.63 3.82
CA GLU A 22 26.85 -27.59 4.27
C GLU A 22 26.80 -28.85 3.38
N ASP A 23 27.49 -28.84 2.24
CA ASP A 23 27.56 -30.01 1.36
C ASP A 23 28.64 -31.00 1.81
N SER A 24 28.30 -32.27 1.76
CA SER A 24 29.19 -33.40 2.06
C SER A 24 30.44 -33.49 1.18
N THR A 25 30.45 -32.80 0.04
CA THR A 25 31.58 -32.75 -0.91
C THR A 25 32.30 -31.41 -0.91
N PHE A 26 32.19 -30.64 0.19
CA PHE A 26 32.81 -29.33 0.33
C PHE A 26 34.31 -29.37 -0.01
N LEU A 27 34.73 -28.50 -0.94
CA LEU A 27 36.10 -28.34 -1.44
C LEU A 27 36.77 -29.63 -1.97
N ASP A 28 36.01 -30.63 -2.42
CA ASP A 28 36.58 -31.78 -3.12
C ASP A 28 37.16 -31.35 -4.48
N VAL A 29 38.46 -31.61 -4.66
CA VAL A 29 39.22 -31.26 -5.88
C VAL A 29 38.55 -31.80 -7.14
N SER A 30 37.99 -33.01 -7.07
CA SER A 30 37.34 -33.66 -8.22
C SER A 30 36.07 -32.93 -8.67
N LYS A 31 35.39 -32.27 -7.73
CA LYS A 31 34.13 -31.57 -7.96
C LYS A 31 34.34 -30.10 -8.32
N VAL A 32 35.38 -29.45 -7.79
CA VAL A 32 35.69 -28.03 -8.05
C VAL A 32 36.45 -27.83 -9.37
N LYS A 33 37.18 -28.86 -9.84
CA LYS A 33 37.98 -28.83 -11.08
C LYS A 33 37.28 -28.20 -12.31
N PRO A 34 36.01 -28.54 -12.65
CA PRO A 34 35.32 -27.93 -13.79
C PRO A 34 35.18 -26.41 -13.72
N LEU A 35 35.13 -25.82 -12.52
CA LEU A 35 35.11 -24.35 -12.35
C LEU A 35 36.49 -23.74 -12.56
N LEU A 36 37.53 -24.42 -12.11
CA LEU A 36 38.92 -23.96 -12.19
C LEU A 36 39.45 -24.04 -13.62
N ASP A 37 39.00 -25.04 -14.38
CA ASP A 37 39.30 -25.20 -15.80
C ASP A 37 38.74 -24.02 -16.63
N LEU A 38 37.62 -23.39 -16.21
CA LEU A 38 37.10 -22.18 -16.86
C LEU A 38 37.99 -20.95 -16.65
N THR A 39 38.64 -20.86 -15.49
CA THR A 39 39.49 -19.73 -15.10
C THR A 39 40.98 -19.97 -15.41
N ASN A 40 41.33 -21.12 -15.99
CA ASN A 40 42.72 -21.57 -16.20
C ASN A 40 43.59 -21.49 -14.93
N THR A 41 42.98 -21.76 -13.77
CA THR A 41 43.69 -21.72 -12.48
C THR A 41 44.34 -23.07 -12.20
N PRO A 42 45.65 -23.13 -11.89
CA PRO A 42 46.32 -24.38 -11.58
C PRO A 42 45.74 -24.99 -10.30
N ILE A 43 45.52 -26.29 -10.31
CA ILE A 43 44.99 -27.04 -9.17
C ILE A 43 46.16 -27.51 -8.32
N VAL A 44 46.21 -27.05 -7.07
CA VAL A 44 47.17 -27.50 -6.06
C VAL A 44 46.40 -28.24 -4.97
N GLU A 45 46.38 -29.58 -5.03
CA GLU A 45 45.55 -30.43 -4.16
C GLU A 45 45.81 -30.22 -2.66
N SER A 46 47.05 -29.91 -2.29
CA SER A 46 47.43 -29.60 -0.92
C SER A 46 46.77 -28.32 -0.39
N GLU A 47 46.57 -27.30 -1.23
CA GLU A 47 45.92 -26.05 -0.84
C GLU A 47 44.44 -26.26 -0.51
N TYR A 48 43.73 -27.06 -1.32
CA TYR A 48 42.33 -27.40 -1.08
C TYR A 48 42.16 -28.24 0.19
N THR A 49 43.10 -29.15 0.47
CA THR A 49 43.07 -29.96 1.70
C THR A 49 43.27 -29.09 2.94
N VAL A 50 44.22 -28.15 2.89
CA VAL A 50 44.47 -27.20 3.98
C VAL A 50 43.29 -26.23 4.14
N ALA A 51 42.73 -25.72 3.06
CA ALA A 51 41.56 -24.84 3.08
C ALA A 51 40.33 -25.54 3.68
N HIS A 52 40.06 -26.79 3.28
CA HIS A 52 38.97 -27.58 3.84
C HIS A 52 39.13 -27.78 5.35
N GLN A 53 40.33 -28.08 5.83
CA GLN A 53 40.61 -28.22 7.26
C GLN A 53 40.43 -26.91 8.03
N ILE A 54 40.97 -25.79 7.53
CA ILE A 54 40.88 -24.49 8.20
C ILE A 54 39.42 -24.02 8.26
N LEU A 55 38.71 -24.09 7.14
CA LEU A 55 37.33 -23.60 7.03
C LEU A 55 36.35 -24.48 7.81
N SER A 56 36.53 -25.82 7.80
CA SER A 56 35.70 -26.71 8.61
C SER A 56 35.89 -26.50 10.12
N VAL A 57 37.08 -26.11 10.56
CA VAL A 57 37.36 -25.74 11.96
C VAL A 57 36.73 -24.38 12.30
N GLN A 58 36.96 -23.35 11.47
CA GLN A 58 36.37 -22.02 11.70
C GLN A 58 34.84 -22.03 11.68
N MET A 59 34.23 -22.83 10.81
CA MET A 59 32.76 -22.95 10.73
C MET A 59 32.17 -23.72 11.91
N LYS A 60 32.87 -24.71 12.46
CA LYS A 60 32.48 -25.39 13.72
C LYS A 60 32.55 -24.47 14.93
N ASP A 61 33.53 -23.58 14.99
CA ASP A 61 33.66 -22.61 16.09
C ASP A 61 32.66 -21.45 15.99
N SER A 62 32.05 -21.25 14.81
CA SER A 62 31.08 -20.18 14.56
C SER A 62 29.63 -20.57 14.89
N PHE A 63 29.33 -21.86 15.07
CA PHE A 63 27.98 -22.35 15.36
C PHE A 63 28.04 -23.54 16.33
N PRO A 64 27.66 -23.37 17.63
CA PRO A 64 27.53 -24.51 18.52
C PRO A 64 26.40 -25.42 18.03
N ALA A 65 26.69 -26.71 17.93
CA ALA A 65 25.73 -27.75 17.62
C ALA A 65 24.75 -27.91 18.79
N ASP A 66 23.53 -27.38 18.63
CA ASP A 66 22.34 -28.00 19.21
C ASP A 66 21.09 -27.67 18.38
N GLY A 67 20.25 -28.68 18.13
CA GLY A 67 18.87 -28.48 17.65
C GLY A 67 18.43 -29.11 16.32
N GLY A 68 18.51 -30.45 16.21
CA GLY A 68 17.56 -31.22 15.38
C GLY A 68 16.21 -31.43 16.10
N PRO A 69 15.14 -31.88 15.41
CA PRO A 69 13.77 -31.40 15.58
C PRO A 69 12.98 -32.05 16.74
N GLY A 70 12.20 -31.25 17.47
CA GLY A 70 11.13 -31.77 18.34
C GLY A 70 10.76 -30.91 19.56
N THR A 71 9.89 -29.92 19.33
CA THR A 71 8.76 -29.56 20.22
C THR A 71 9.06 -29.14 21.67
N VAL A 72 9.32 -27.84 21.88
CA VAL A 72 8.88 -27.10 23.08
C VAL A 72 8.33 -25.74 22.64
N SER A 73 7.01 -25.70 22.47
CA SER A 73 6.09 -24.53 22.57
C SER A 73 6.58 -23.10 22.27
N ASP A 74 6.18 -22.60 21.10
CA ASP A 74 5.41 -21.35 20.97
C ASP A 74 6.09 -19.99 21.27
N GLU A 75 7.39 -19.86 21.00
CA GLU A 75 8.05 -18.54 20.98
C GLU A 75 7.87 -17.85 19.62
N LEU A 76 6.70 -17.22 19.47
CA LEU A 76 6.48 -15.97 18.73
C LEU A 76 7.21 -15.88 17.37
N THR A 77 6.64 -16.54 16.35
CA THR A 77 7.03 -16.33 14.94
C THR A 77 7.17 -14.82 14.65
N GLU A 78 8.18 -14.40 13.87
CA GLU A 78 8.43 -12.98 13.54
C GLU A 78 7.16 -12.24 13.10
N ALA A 79 6.28 -12.94 12.38
CA ALA A 79 4.95 -12.46 12.00
C ALA A 79 4.06 -12.17 13.21
N GLY A 80 3.95 -13.08 14.18
CA GLY A 80 3.17 -12.91 15.41
C GLY A 80 3.65 -11.73 16.27
N LEU A 81 4.97 -11.50 16.34
CA LEU A 81 5.54 -10.32 17.01
C LEU A 81 5.13 -9.02 16.32
N ILE A 82 5.22 -8.98 14.99
CA ILE A 82 4.77 -7.83 14.20
C ILE A 82 3.28 -7.58 14.42
N GLN A 83 2.45 -8.63 14.44
CA GLN A 83 1.00 -8.51 14.68
C GLN A 83 0.72 -7.98 16.09
N LYS A 84 1.40 -8.49 17.12
CA LYS A 84 1.26 -8.04 18.51
C LYS A 84 1.64 -6.57 18.68
N TYR A 85 2.81 -6.15 18.20
CA TYR A 85 3.23 -4.76 18.32
C TYR A 85 2.38 -3.81 17.47
N PHE A 86 1.79 -4.31 16.39
CA PHE A 86 0.85 -3.55 15.58
C PHE A 86 -0.51 -3.39 16.27
N SER A 87 -1.04 -4.43 16.93
CA SER A 87 -2.31 -4.35 17.67
C SER A 87 -2.21 -3.48 18.93
N GLU A 88 -1.02 -3.39 19.53
CA GLU A 88 -0.72 -2.44 20.62
C GLU A 88 -0.69 -0.97 20.15
N GLY A 89 -0.72 -0.70 18.83
CA GLY A 89 -0.86 0.65 18.27
C GLY A 89 0.45 1.45 18.11
N HIS A 90 1.62 0.83 18.35
CA HIS A 90 2.93 1.50 18.24
C HIS A 90 3.20 2.01 16.82
N THR A 91 3.95 3.12 16.67
CA THR A 91 4.39 3.63 15.37
C THR A 91 5.35 2.68 14.67
N TYR A 92 5.53 2.81 13.34
CA TYR A 92 6.36 1.86 12.58
C TYR A 92 7.82 1.88 13.05
N ASP A 93 8.34 3.05 13.39
CA ASP A 93 9.72 3.20 13.86
C ASP A 93 9.91 2.54 15.23
N VAL A 94 8.94 2.70 16.14
CA VAL A 94 8.93 2.03 17.45
C VAL A 94 8.82 0.51 17.32
N ILE A 95 8.03 0.00 16.36
CA ILE A 95 7.96 -1.44 16.08
C ILE A 95 9.32 -1.96 15.61
N LEU A 96 10.03 -1.23 14.74
CA LEU A 96 11.37 -1.61 14.31
C LEU A 96 12.37 -1.62 15.47
N ASP A 97 12.31 -0.61 16.34
CA ASP A 97 13.17 -0.53 17.51
C ASP A 97 12.89 -1.67 18.50
N PHE A 98 11.64 -2.05 18.73
CA PHE A 98 11.31 -3.20 19.59
C PHE A 98 11.74 -4.54 18.98
N LEU A 99 11.60 -4.72 17.67
CA LEU A 99 12.08 -5.92 16.99
C LEU A 99 13.61 -6.03 17.07
N ARG A 100 14.31 -4.90 16.96
CA ARG A 100 15.77 -4.85 17.08
C ARG A 100 16.25 -5.07 18.50
N THR A 101 15.67 -4.38 19.48
CA THR A 101 16.16 -4.38 20.88
C THR A 101 15.75 -5.60 21.67
N LYS A 102 14.50 -6.08 21.49
CA LYS A 102 13.94 -7.17 22.31
C LYS A 102 14.07 -8.55 21.66
N HIS A 103 14.09 -8.60 20.33
CA HIS A 103 14.06 -9.86 19.57
C HIS A 103 15.26 -10.05 18.64
N ASN A 104 16.18 -9.08 18.58
CA ASN A 104 17.36 -9.10 17.70
C ASN A 104 17.03 -9.32 16.20
N ILE A 105 15.83 -8.91 15.77
CA ILE A 105 15.36 -9.01 14.38
C ILE A 105 15.62 -7.68 13.66
N PHE A 106 16.44 -7.73 12.62
CA PHE A 106 16.75 -6.57 11.79
C PHE A 106 15.82 -6.50 10.57
N LEU A 107 14.89 -5.56 10.58
CA LEU A 107 13.97 -5.33 9.46
C LEU A 107 14.11 -3.91 8.91
N SER A 108 14.02 -3.79 7.60
CA SER A 108 13.80 -2.49 6.96
C SER A 108 12.33 -2.07 7.06
N LEU A 109 12.09 -0.76 7.05
CA LEU A 109 10.74 -0.18 7.05
C LEU A 109 9.89 -0.70 5.88
N SER A 110 10.50 -0.88 4.70
CA SER A 110 9.84 -1.45 3.53
C SER A 110 9.41 -2.91 3.75
N THR A 111 10.24 -3.71 4.41
CA THR A 111 9.93 -5.11 4.75
C THR A 111 8.81 -5.19 5.77
N LEU A 112 8.84 -4.34 6.81
CA LEU A 112 7.77 -4.24 7.79
C LEU A 112 6.43 -3.87 7.12
N LYS A 113 6.41 -2.81 6.29
CA LYS A 113 5.21 -2.41 5.54
C LYS A 113 4.71 -3.50 4.59
N ARG A 114 5.61 -4.25 3.94
CA ARG A 114 5.23 -5.39 3.09
C ARG A 114 4.59 -6.51 3.90
N ARG A 115 5.21 -6.91 5.02
CA ARG A 115 4.68 -7.95 5.91
C ARG A 115 3.32 -7.57 6.51
N LEU A 116 3.16 -6.32 6.94
CA LEU A 116 1.87 -5.80 7.43
C LEU A 116 0.78 -5.86 6.35
N ARG A 117 1.10 -5.47 5.11
CA ARG A 117 0.17 -5.60 3.97
C ARG A 117 -0.20 -7.04 3.66
N ASN A 118 0.77 -7.95 3.65
CA ASN A 118 0.53 -9.38 3.44
C ASN A 118 -0.32 -9.99 4.55
N ALA A 119 -0.18 -9.49 5.78
CA ALA A 119 -0.99 -9.87 6.93
C ALA A 119 -2.37 -9.17 6.96
N GLY A 120 -2.69 -8.29 6.00
CA GLY A 120 -3.95 -7.53 5.99
C GLY A 120 -4.08 -6.45 7.07
N LEU A 121 -3.01 -6.18 7.82
CA LEU A 121 -3.00 -5.26 8.95
C LEU A 121 -2.82 -3.83 8.46
N THR A 122 -3.90 -3.06 8.54
CA THR A 122 -3.92 -1.62 8.19
C THR A 122 -4.47 -0.83 9.36
N ARG A 123 -3.93 0.36 9.64
CA ARG A 123 -4.39 1.19 10.76
C ARG A 123 -5.67 1.95 10.46
N ARG A 124 -6.04 2.04 9.18
CA ARG A 124 -7.30 2.63 8.75
C ARG A 124 -8.31 1.50 8.67
N THR A 125 -8.88 1.10 9.80
CA THR A 125 -9.89 0.03 9.90
C THR A 125 -11.25 0.57 10.33
N ASP A 126 -11.35 1.83 10.76
CA ASP A 126 -12.58 2.45 11.21
C ASP A 126 -13.46 2.90 10.03
N TYR A 127 -13.54 2.07 8.99
CA TYR A 127 -14.44 2.32 7.89
C TYR A 127 -15.87 2.02 8.33
N THR A 128 -16.75 2.97 8.05
CA THR A 128 -18.17 2.81 8.35
C THR A 128 -18.75 1.68 7.47
N PRO A 129 -19.57 0.77 8.02
CA PRO A 129 -20.18 -0.30 7.24
C PRO A 129 -21.03 0.25 6.09
N ILE A 130 -21.00 -0.45 4.95
CA ILE A 130 -21.62 0.01 3.69
C ILE A 130 -23.12 0.34 3.83
N GLY A 131 -23.86 -0.40 4.67
CA GLY A 131 -25.29 -0.15 4.87
C GLY A 131 -25.59 1.20 5.51
N THR A 132 -24.77 1.63 6.47
CA THR A 132 -24.91 2.96 7.10
C THR A 132 -24.51 4.07 6.13
N VAL A 133 -23.49 3.83 5.31
CA VAL A 133 -23.06 4.75 4.26
C VAL A 133 -24.16 4.94 3.22
N ASP A 134 -24.77 3.86 2.74
CA ASP A 134 -25.85 3.93 1.76
C ASP A 134 -27.06 4.71 2.30
N ALA A 135 -27.45 4.48 3.57
CA ALA A 135 -28.54 5.22 4.21
C ALA A 135 -28.25 6.72 4.37
N ALA A 136 -27.00 7.08 4.68
CA ALA A 136 -26.60 8.48 4.75
C ALA A 136 -26.56 9.15 3.37
N ILE A 137 -26.10 8.43 2.34
CA ILE A 137 -26.09 8.92 0.97
C ILE A 137 -27.53 9.15 0.48
N THR A 138 -28.45 8.23 0.70
CA THR A 138 -29.85 8.41 0.28
C THR A 138 -30.51 9.61 0.98
N HIS A 139 -30.22 9.83 2.26
CA HIS A 139 -30.67 11.00 2.98
C HIS A 139 -30.13 12.32 2.36
N GLU A 140 -28.83 12.41 2.09
CA GLU A 140 -28.22 13.60 1.49
C GLU A 140 -28.69 13.84 0.05
N LEU A 141 -28.92 12.77 -0.73
CA LEU A 141 -29.44 12.86 -2.10
C LEU A 141 -30.90 13.33 -2.16
N THR A 142 -31.70 13.06 -1.13
CA THR A 142 -33.09 13.52 -1.03
C THR A 142 -33.17 14.99 -0.60
N GLY A 143 -32.11 15.51 0.05
CA GLY A 143 -32.04 16.85 0.58
C GLY A 143 -31.47 17.91 -0.37
N SER A 144 -30.91 18.97 0.22
CA SER A 144 -30.33 20.12 -0.48
C SER A 144 -29.10 19.76 -1.34
N ASP A 145 -28.50 18.60 -1.05
CA ASP A 145 -27.20 18.17 -1.53
C ASP A 145 -27.29 17.25 -2.78
N GLN A 146 -28.48 17.11 -3.37
CA GLN A 146 -28.73 16.32 -4.60
C GLN A 146 -27.78 16.67 -5.77
N LEU A 147 -27.40 17.95 -5.87
CA LEU A 147 -26.54 18.46 -6.95
C LEU A 147 -25.04 18.29 -6.65
N LEU A 148 -24.67 17.90 -5.43
CA LEU A 148 -23.26 17.72 -5.07
C LEU A 148 -22.65 16.58 -5.87
N GLY A 149 -21.41 16.79 -6.33
CA GLY A 149 -20.58 15.72 -6.84
C GLY A 149 -20.05 14.84 -5.71
N TYR A 150 -19.50 13.67 -6.05
CA TYR A 150 -18.99 12.71 -5.07
C TYR A 150 -17.91 13.30 -4.15
N VAL A 151 -17.09 14.25 -4.62
CA VAL A 151 -16.06 14.90 -3.76
C VAL A 151 -16.70 15.73 -2.67
N ALA A 152 -17.70 16.55 -3.02
CA ALA A 152 -18.42 17.36 -2.05
C ALA A 152 -19.23 16.47 -1.10
N LEU A 153 -19.91 15.44 -1.63
CA LEU A 153 -20.63 14.47 -0.80
C LEU A 153 -19.69 13.74 0.18
N TRP A 154 -18.50 13.33 -0.27
CA TRP A 154 -17.50 12.70 0.60
C TRP A 154 -17.05 13.62 1.74
N GLN A 155 -16.89 14.92 1.48
CA GLN A 155 -16.60 15.90 2.52
C GLN A 155 -17.78 16.08 3.46
N THR A 156 -19.01 16.17 2.93
CA THR A 156 -20.24 16.27 3.71
C THR A 156 -20.39 15.09 4.67
N LEU A 157 -20.22 13.85 4.19
CA LEU A 157 -20.33 12.65 5.03
C LEU A 157 -19.25 12.61 6.12
N ARG A 158 -18.06 13.15 5.83
CA ARG A 158 -16.98 13.26 6.81
C ARG A 158 -17.23 14.34 7.87
N GLN A 159 -17.82 15.47 7.47
CA GLN A 159 -18.00 16.64 8.33
C GLN A 159 -19.31 16.60 9.13
N LYS A 160 -20.43 16.24 8.48
CA LYS A 160 -21.76 16.19 9.10
C LYS A 160 -22.00 14.88 9.82
N ASN A 161 -21.67 13.75 9.19
CA ASN A 161 -22.00 12.42 9.70
C ASN A 161 -20.84 11.74 10.44
N PHE A 162 -19.66 12.40 10.51
CA PHE A 162 -18.44 11.85 11.12
C PHE A 162 -18.05 10.46 10.60
N MET A 163 -18.38 10.16 9.34
CA MET A 163 -18.11 8.85 8.74
C MET A 163 -16.78 8.84 7.99
N THR A 164 -16.07 7.72 8.10
CA THR A 164 -14.85 7.48 7.33
C THR A 164 -15.16 6.48 6.24
N VAL A 165 -15.28 6.97 5.00
CA VAL A 165 -15.62 6.15 3.82
C VAL A 165 -14.48 6.21 2.81
N LYS A 166 -14.16 5.09 2.18
CA LYS A 166 -13.22 5.07 1.05
C LYS A 166 -13.86 5.76 -0.16
N ARG A 167 -13.03 6.44 -0.93
CA ARG A 167 -13.48 7.15 -2.13
C ARG A 167 -14.10 6.21 -3.16
N ASP A 168 -13.48 5.05 -3.38
CA ASP A 168 -13.95 4.07 -4.36
C ASP A 168 -15.30 3.48 -3.94
N ASP A 169 -15.44 3.10 -2.66
CA ASP A 169 -16.70 2.59 -2.10
C ASP A 169 -17.83 3.60 -2.24
N LEU A 170 -17.56 4.89 -1.96
CA LEU A 170 -18.52 5.97 -2.13
C LEU A 170 -18.89 6.19 -3.61
N MET A 171 -17.92 6.12 -4.53
CA MET A 171 -18.21 6.23 -5.97
C MET A 171 -19.11 5.09 -6.46
N HIS A 172 -18.82 3.86 -6.04
CA HIS A 172 -19.66 2.70 -6.35
C HIS A 172 -21.05 2.80 -5.72
N ALA A 173 -21.15 3.28 -4.48
CA ALA A 173 -22.41 3.51 -3.80
C ALA A 173 -23.28 4.55 -4.54
N ILE A 174 -22.71 5.71 -4.92
CA ILE A 174 -23.44 6.74 -5.67
C ILE A 174 -23.87 6.23 -7.04
N TYR A 175 -23.02 5.48 -7.74
CA TYR A 175 -23.40 4.91 -9.04
C TYR A 175 -24.57 3.92 -8.93
N ARG A 176 -24.62 3.15 -7.83
CA ARG A 176 -25.71 2.22 -7.53
C ARG A 176 -26.99 2.95 -7.10
N LEU A 177 -26.89 3.99 -6.29
CA LEU A 177 -28.03 4.70 -5.68
C LEU A 177 -28.63 5.79 -6.58
N ASP A 178 -27.81 6.50 -7.35
CA ASP A 178 -28.23 7.56 -8.28
C ASP A 178 -27.47 7.49 -9.62
N PRO A 179 -27.76 6.48 -10.46
CA PRO A 179 -27.17 6.39 -11.79
C PRO A 179 -27.57 7.58 -12.68
N SER A 180 -28.77 8.14 -12.46
CA SER A 180 -29.32 9.23 -13.26
C SER A 180 -28.55 10.54 -13.08
N GLY A 181 -28.28 10.94 -11.83
CA GLY A 181 -27.51 12.14 -11.52
C GLY A 181 -26.05 11.99 -11.92
N VAL A 182 -25.47 10.79 -11.82
CA VAL A 182 -24.13 10.53 -12.36
C VAL A 182 -24.08 10.78 -13.87
N GLN A 183 -25.05 10.26 -14.64
CA GLN A 183 -25.13 10.50 -16.08
C GLN A 183 -25.36 11.98 -16.43
N LEU A 184 -26.24 12.67 -15.71
CA LEU A 184 -26.49 14.10 -15.92
C LEU A 184 -25.23 14.94 -15.69
N ARG A 185 -24.47 14.65 -14.64
CA ARG A 185 -23.17 15.31 -14.35
C ARG A 185 -22.12 14.96 -15.40
N HIS A 186 -22.05 13.71 -15.84
CA HIS A 186 -21.14 13.28 -16.92
C HIS A 186 -21.41 14.03 -18.23
N ARG A 187 -22.67 14.36 -18.51
CA ARG A 187 -23.07 15.19 -19.67
C ARG A 187 -22.80 16.68 -19.48
N HIS A 188 -22.25 17.10 -18.33
CA HIS A 188 -22.05 18.51 -17.95
C HIS A 188 -23.32 19.36 -18.05
N ARG A 189 -24.50 18.74 -17.90
CA ARG A 189 -25.77 19.46 -18.04
C ARG A 189 -26.08 20.19 -16.74
N PHE A 190 -26.04 21.52 -16.79
CA PHE A 190 -26.42 22.35 -15.66
C PHE A 190 -27.92 22.22 -15.38
N VAL A 191 -28.27 21.69 -14.20
CA VAL A 191 -29.65 21.64 -13.71
C VAL A 191 -29.95 22.97 -13.01
N ARG A 192 -30.83 23.78 -13.61
CA ARG A 192 -31.26 25.05 -13.01
C ARG A 192 -32.30 24.75 -11.92
N ARG A 193 -32.06 25.23 -10.70
CA ARG A 193 -33.09 25.26 -9.65
C ARG A 193 -34.17 26.27 -10.03
N GLY A 194 -35.44 25.93 -9.85
CA GLY A 194 -36.53 26.89 -9.93
C GLY A 194 -36.41 27.85 -8.76
N TYR A 195 -36.06 29.11 -9.03
CA TYR A 195 -35.92 30.15 -8.03
C TYR A 195 -37.06 31.14 -8.18
N PHE A 196 -37.89 31.24 -7.14
CA PHE A 196 -39.05 32.11 -7.06
C PHE A 196 -38.90 33.04 -5.86
N THR A 197 -39.06 34.34 -6.11
CA THR A 197 -39.24 35.36 -5.09
C THR A 197 -40.71 35.70 -4.97
N ALA A 198 -41.15 36.17 -3.80
CA ALA A 198 -42.54 36.49 -3.53
C ALA A 198 -43.00 37.79 -4.23
N GLY A 199 -42.09 38.70 -4.59
CA GLY A 199 -42.44 39.90 -5.33
C GLY A 199 -41.25 40.73 -5.85
N PRO A 200 -41.53 41.78 -6.65
CA PRO A 200 -40.52 42.71 -7.16
C PRO A 200 -39.72 43.35 -6.03
N ASN A 201 -38.44 43.63 -6.28
CA ASN A 201 -37.51 44.30 -5.35
C ASN A 201 -37.26 43.57 -4.02
N GLN A 202 -37.72 42.33 -3.86
CA GLN A 202 -37.51 41.56 -2.63
C GLN A 202 -36.08 41.02 -2.49
N VAL A 203 -35.51 40.53 -3.60
CA VAL A 203 -34.13 40.01 -3.64
C VAL A 203 -33.48 40.49 -4.92
N TRP A 204 -32.30 41.06 -4.79
CA TRP A 204 -31.48 41.53 -5.89
C TRP A 204 -30.25 40.64 -5.98
N HIS A 205 -29.95 40.14 -7.18
CA HIS A 205 -28.72 39.42 -7.43
C HIS A 205 -27.71 40.39 -8.02
N VAL A 206 -26.56 40.53 -7.37
CA VAL A 206 -25.42 41.31 -7.87
C VAL A 206 -24.35 40.32 -8.28
N ASP A 207 -23.84 40.45 -9.51
CA ASP A 207 -22.72 39.64 -9.98
C ASP A 207 -21.69 40.51 -10.72
N GLY A 208 -20.42 40.11 -10.63
CA GLY A 208 -19.29 40.84 -11.17
C GLY A 208 -18.58 40.06 -12.25
N TYR A 209 -18.33 40.69 -13.41
CA TYR A 209 -17.48 40.12 -14.46
C TYR A 209 -16.04 40.61 -14.29
N ASP A 210 -15.25 39.82 -13.57
CA ASP A 210 -13.89 40.17 -13.17
C ASP A 210 -12.81 39.87 -14.23
N LYS A 211 -13.15 39.26 -15.37
CA LYS A 211 -12.14 38.90 -16.39
C LYS A 211 -11.42 40.12 -16.99
N LEU A 212 -12.07 41.28 -17.01
CA LEU A 212 -11.51 42.53 -17.54
C LEU A 212 -10.84 43.39 -16.47
N LYS A 213 -10.85 42.96 -15.21
CA LYS A 213 -10.32 43.71 -14.08
C LYS A 213 -8.83 44.03 -14.24
N THR A 214 -8.08 43.14 -14.89
CA THR A 214 -6.66 43.34 -15.22
C THR A 214 -6.43 44.54 -16.15
N PHE A 215 -7.41 44.91 -16.96
CA PHE A 215 -7.37 46.07 -17.86
C PHE A 215 -8.01 47.33 -17.24
N GLY A 216 -8.31 47.32 -15.93
CA GLY A 216 -8.94 48.43 -15.23
C GLY A 216 -10.45 48.55 -15.45
N VAL A 217 -11.08 47.58 -16.11
CA VAL A 217 -12.53 47.58 -16.37
C VAL A 217 -13.19 46.53 -15.49
N ALA A 218 -13.95 47.00 -14.50
CA ALA A 218 -14.81 46.15 -13.68
C ALA A 218 -16.27 46.35 -14.14
N ILE A 219 -16.92 45.26 -14.52
CA ILE A 219 -18.35 45.27 -14.90
C ILE A 219 -19.11 44.60 -13.76
N SER A 220 -20.08 45.30 -13.20
CA SER A 220 -21.01 44.76 -12.22
C SER A 220 -22.43 44.90 -12.75
N GLY A 221 -23.20 43.83 -12.65
CA GLY A 221 -24.61 43.81 -13.04
C GLY A 221 -25.49 43.50 -11.84
N CYS A 222 -26.66 44.12 -11.79
CA CYS A 222 -27.66 43.79 -10.80
C CYS A 222 -28.99 43.44 -11.47
N ILE A 223 -29.63 42.36 -11.03
CA ILE A 223 -30.89 41.87 -11.57
C ILE A 223 -31.89 41.59 -10.44
N ASP A 224 -33.13 42.03 -10.63
CA ASP A 224 -34.23 41.72 -9.73
C ASP A 224 -34.61 40.24 -9.82
N GLY A 225 -34.64 39.53 -8.69
CA GLY A 225 -34.93 38.09 -8.63
C GLY A 225 -36.34 37.73 -9.09
N PHE A 226 -37.31 38.65 -8.96
CA PHE A 226 -38.70 38.45 -9.38
C PHE A 226 -38.91 38.78 -10.86
N SER A 227 -38.70 40.03 -11.24
CA SER A 227 -38.97 40.50 -12.61
C SER A 227 -37.90 40.11 -13.62
N ARG A 228 -36.72 39.67 -13.15
CA ARG A 228 -35.53 39.39 -13.98
C ARG A 228 -35.10 40.59 -14.84
N LYS A 229 -35.44 41.81 -14.41
CA LYS A 229 -34.99 43.05 -15.04
C LYS A 229 -33.62 43.43 -14.51
N VAL A 230 -32.74 43.82 -15.44
CA VAL A 230 -31.41 44.36 -15.15
C VAL A 230 -31.54 45.85 -14.89
N MET A 231 -30.83 46.36 -13.88
CA MET A 231 -30.76 47.78 -13.54
C MET A 231 -29.62 48.48 -14.29
#